data_AF-A0A453I694-F1
#
_entry.id   AF-A0A453I694-F1
#
_cell.length_a   1.000
_cell.length_b   1.000
_cell.length_c   1.000
_cell.angle_alpha   90.00
_cell.angle_beta   90.00
_cell.angle_gamma   90.00
#
_symmetry.space_group_name_H-M   'P 1'
#
loop_
_entity.id
_entity.type
_entity.pdbx_description
1 polymer ?
#
loop_
_entity_poly.entity_id
_entity_poly.type
_entity_poly.pdbx_seq_one_letter_code
_entity_poly.pdbx_strand_id
1 'polypeptide(L)'
;EGKKTMAGLAHQLTGREDPGSPKRLFPILKPSTTLSSLPACFHSSPSGFRSRNRKMKIIPVACLEDNYAYLIVDESTKAAAAVDPVEPEKVLAAASEVGAYIDCVLTTHHHW
;
A
#
# COMPACT_ATOMS: atom_id res chain seq x y z
N GLU A 1 41.93 37.51 19.39
CA GLU A 1 40.96 37.99 20.39
C GLU A 1 39.88 36.94 20.68
N GLY A 2 39.18 37.05 21.81
CA GLY A 2 37.83 36.48 21.97
C GLY A 2 37.68 35.15 22.73
N LYS A 3 38.17 35.09 23.97
CA LYS A 3 37.80 34.08 24.97
C LYS A 3 36.28 34.09 25.21
N LYS A 4 35.62 32.93 25.25
CA LYS A 4 34.37 32.74 26.02
C LYS A 4 34.56 31.64 27.06
N THR A 5 34.13 32.00 28.25
CA THR A 5 34.47 31.48 29.57
C THR A 5 33.50 30.39 30.04
N MET A 6 34.04 29.46 30.81
CA MET A 6 33.34 28.63 31.79
C MET A 6 32.55 29.48 32.80
N ALA A 7 31.37 29.03 33.22
CA ALA A 7 30.96 28.86 34.63
C ALA A 7 29.44 28.70 34.78
N GLY A 8 29.01 27.68 35.54
CA GLY A 8 28.07 27.92 36.63
C GLY A 8 26.88 26.96 36.79
N LEU A 9 26.96 26.15 37.86
CA LEU A 9 25.90 25.83 38.86
C LEU A 9 24.63 25.06 38.38
N ALA A 10 24.03 24.11 39.11
CA ALA A 10 24.22 23.57 40.45
C ALA A 10 23.50 22.21 40.60
N HIS A 11 23.94 21.47 41.61
CA HIS A 11 23.36 20.29 42.23
C HIS A 11 21.91 20.46 42.75
N GLN A 12 21.09 19.41 42.56
CA GLN A 12 20.42 18.57 43.58
C GLN A 12 19.39 19.15 44.58
N LEU A 13 18.15 18.63 44.54
CA LEU A 13 17.22 18.38 45.68
C LEU A 13 16.20 17.30 45.20
N THR A 14 16.18 16.02 45.59
CA THR A 14 15.79 15.34 46.86
C THR A 14 14.39 15.64 47.43
N GLY A 15 13.57 14.57 47.56
CA GLY A 15 12.43 14.43 48.48
C GLY A 15 11.05 14.47 47.79
N ARG A 16 10.04 13.65 48.09
CA ARG A 16 9.75 12.72 49.20
C ARG A 16 8.68 11.70 48.76
N GLU A 17 8.61 10.58 49.46
CA GLU A 17 7.68 9.45 49.28
C GLU A 17 6.29 9.64 49.95
N ASP A 18 5.33 8.86 49.44
CA ASP A 18 4.26 8.10 50.14
C ASP A 18 3.14 8.85 50.91
N PRO A 19 2.08 8.17 51.41
CA PRO A 19 1.18 7.14 50.83
C PRO A 19 -0.31 7.42 51.20
N GLY A 20 -1.28 6.61 50.71
CA GLY A 20 -2.50 6.33 51.50
C GLY A 20 -3.90 6.37 50.85
N SER A 21 -4.36 5.17 50.45
CA SER A 21 -5.71 4.60 50.74
C SER A 21 -6.97 5.10 49.97
N PRO A 22 -8.11 4.33 49.92
CA PRO A 22 -8.40 3.04 50.55
C PRO A 22 -8.95 1.92 49.62
N LYS A 23 -8.99 0.74 50.25
CA LYS A 23 -9.40 -0.60 49.82
C LYS A 23 -10.86 -0.67 49.35
N ARG A 24 -11.12 -1.34 48.21
CA ARG A 24 -12.47 -1.83 47.85
C ARG A 24 -12.52 -3.37 47.84
N LEU A 25 -13.06 -3.85 48.95
CA LEU A 25 -13.96 -4.99 49.15
C LEU A 25 -14.28 -5.85 47.90
N PHE A 26 -13.85 -7.12 47.95
CA PHE A 26 -14.32 -8.18 47.05
C PHE A 26 -15.81 -8.49 47.29
N PRO A 27 -16.63 -8.67 46.24
CA PRO A 27 -17.84 -9.46 46.33
C PRO A 27 -17.65 -10.86 45.74
N ILE A 28 -18.25 -11.79 46.47
CA ILE A 28 -18.36 -13.23 46.25
C ILE A 28 -19.15 -13.55 44.98
N LEU A 29 -18.71 -14.62 44.31
CA LEU A 29 -19.29 -15.41 43.22
C LEU A 29 -20.82 -15.29 42.99
N LYS A 30 -21.23 -15.15 41.73
CA LYS A 30 -22.43 -15.83 41.18
C LYS A 30 -22.15 -16.35 39.75
N PRO A 31 -22.63 -17.56 39.42
CA PRO A 31 -22.46 -18.16 38.09
C PRO A 31 -23.60 -17.72 37.17
N SER A 32 -23.33 -17.59 35.86
CA SER A 32 -24.26 -17.95 34.77
C SER A 32 -23.73 -17.40 33.44
N THR A 33 -23.22 -18.32 32.63
CA THR A 33 -23.46 -18.43 31.17
C THR A 33 -23.72 -17.15 30.39
N THR A 34 -22.70 -16.69 29.65
CA THR A 34 -22.88 -16.31 28.24
C THR A 34 -21.67 -16.84 27.46
N LEU A 35 -21.93 -17.60 26.40
CA LEU A 35 -20.89 -18.16 25.53
C LEU A 35 -19.94 -17.04 25.10
N SER A 36 -18.67 -17.16 25.47
CA SER A 36 -17.59 -16.49 24.75
C SER A 36 -17.63 -17.02 23.32
N SER A 37 -18.26 -16.27 22.43
CA SER A 37 -18.04 -16.36 21.00
C SER A 37 -16.53 -16.17 20.79
N LEU A 38 -15.82 -17.28 20.59
CA LEU A 38 -14.42 -17.27 20.20
C LEU A 38 -14.30 -16.44 18.91
N PRO A 39 -13.25 -15.62 18.73
CA PRO A 39 -13.02 -15.02 17.44
C PRO A 39 -12.81 -16.16 16.45
N ALA A 40 -13.74 -16.30 15.49
CA ALA A 40 -13.53 -17.20 14.37
C ALA A 40 -12.17 -16.83 13.76
N CYS A 41 -11.26 -17.80 13.67
CA CYS A 41 -9.99 -17.66 12.97
C CYS A 41 -10.30 -17.38 11.50
N PHE A 42 -10.51 -16.11 11.15
CA PHE A 42 -10.55 -15.64 9.77
C PHE A 42 -9.11 -15.61 9.28
N HIS A 43 -8.73 -16.62 8.51
CA HIS A 43 -7.43 -16.73 7.85
C HIS A 43 -7.16 -15.58 6.85
N SER A 44 -8.18 -14.75 6.61
CA SER A 44 -8.08 -13.53 5.83
C SER A 44 -8.86 -12.44 6.58
N SER A 45 -8.14 -11.58 7.30
CA SER A 45 -8.68 -10.26 7.60
C SER A 45 -8.90 -9.58 6.24
N PRO A 46 -10.11 -9.08 5.92
CA PRO A 46 -10.29 -8.26 4.74
C PRO A 46 -9.56 -6.95 5.02
N SER A 47 -8.28 -6.88 4.68
CA SER A 47 -7.56 -5.63 4.55
C SER A 47 -8.39 -4.80 3.58
N GLY A 48 -9.10 -3.80 4.11
CA GLY A 48 -10.11 -3.06 3.37
C GLY A 48 -9.57 -2.70 2.00
N PHE A 49 -10.12 -3.33 0.96
CA PHE A 49 -9.79 -2.99 -0.41
C PHE A 49 -10.35 -1.58 -0.61
N ARG A 50 -9.52 -0.57 -0.32
CA ARG A 50 -9.80 0.78 -0.78
C ARG A 50 -9.85 0.65 -2.29
N SER A 51 -11.05 0.73 -2.84
CA SER A 51 -11.25 0.92 -4.28
C SER A 51 -10.58 2.25 -4.62
N ARG A 52 -9.26 2.20 -4.89
CA ARG A 52 -8.56 3.28 -5.55
C ARG A 52 -9.20 3.29 -6.94
N ASN A 53 -9.87 4.37 -7.28
CA ASN A 53 -10.46 4.56 -8.60
C ASN A 53 -9.33 4.63 -9.64
N ARG A 54 -8.79 3.46 -10.00
CA ARG A 54 -7.70 3.29 -10.95
C ARG A 54 -8.35 3.16 -12.31
N LYS A 55 -8.24 4.22 -13.08
CA LYS A 55 -8.70 4.25 -14.47
C LYS A 55 -7.66 3.55 -15.33
N MET A 56 -8.12 2.52 -16.03
CA MET A 56 -7.35 1.80 -17.03
C MET A 56 -7.91 2.17 -18.41
N LYS A 57 -7.02 2.42 -19.36
CA LYS A 57 -7.36 2.66 -20.76
C LYS A 57 -6.77 1.54 -21.63
N ILE A 58 -7.54 1.07 -22.61
CA ILE A 58 -7.09 0.09 -23.60
C ILE A 58 -7.05 0.80 -24.96
N ILE A 59 -5.92 0.69 -25.66
CA ILE A 59 -5.70 1.29 -26.96
C ILE A 59 -5.37 0.17 -27.95
N PRO A 60 -6.25 -0.11 -28.92
CA PRO A 60 -5.94 -1.05 -29.99
C PRO A 60 -4.96 -0.42 -30.98
N VAL A 61 -3.97 -1.19 -31.40
CA VAL A 61 -2.98 -0.83 -32.40
C VAL A 61 -3.09 -1.82 -33.55
N ALA A 62 -3.60 -1.36 -34.69
CA ALA A 62 -3.73 -2.20 -35.88
C ALA A 62 -2.35 -2.64 -36.37
N CYS A 63 -2.18 -3.95 -36.52
CA CYS A 63 -0.94 -4.58 -36.94
C CYS A 63 -1.19 -5.50 -38.14
N LEU A 64 -0.23 -5.61 -39.05
CA LEU A 64 -0.34 -6.40 -40.28
C LEU A 64 -1.66 -6.08 -41.02
N GLU A 65 -2.38 -7.10 -41.52
CA GLU A 65 -3.65 -6.92 -42.25
C GLU A 65 -4.88 -7.01 -41.33
N ASP A 66 -4.89 -7.95 -40.39
CA ASP A 66 -6.04 -8.26 -39.52
C ASP A 66 -5.67 -8.47 -38.04
N ASN A 67 -4.41 -8.26 -37.66
CA ASN A 67 -3.95 -8.41 -36.28
C ASN A 67 -4.12 -7.12 -35.48
N TYR A 68 -4.22 -7.27 -34.17
CA TYR A 68 -4.20 -6.15 -33.23
C TYR A 68 -3.20 -6.43 -32.11
N ALA A 69 -2.34 -5.46 -31.86
CA ALA A 69 -1.68 -5.32 -30.57
C ALA A 69 -2.56 -4.46 -29.65
N TYR A 70 -2.42 -4.62 -28.34
CA TYR A 70 -3.11 -3.78 -27.37
C TYR A 70 -2.14 -3.10 -26.43
N LEU A 71 -2.31 -1.80 -26.23
CA LEU A 71 -1.63 -1.06 -25.18
C LEU A 71 -2.61 -0.84 -24.02
N ILE A 72 -2.32 -1.47 -22.88
CA ILE A 72 -3.09 -1.34 -21.65
C ILE A 72 -2.38 -0.33 -20.77
N VAL A 73 -2.98 0.83 -20.52
CA VAL A 73 -2.37 1.95 -19.79
C VAL A 73 -3.07 2.15 -18.45
N ASP A 74 -2.30 2.19 -17.37
CA ASP A 74 -2.76 2.75 -16.09
C ASP A 74 -2.64 4.28 -16.15
N GLU A 75 -3.78 4.97 -16.14
CA GLU A 75 -3.80 6.43 -16.25
C GLU A 75 -3.10 7.13 -15.08
N SER A 76 -3.05 6.46 -13.91
CA SER A 76 -2.50 7.05 -12.69
C SER A 76 -0.98 7.01 -12.64
N THR A 77 -0.37 5.92 -13.13
CA THR A 77 1.08 5.71 -13.09
C THR A 77 1.76 5.92 -14.43
N LYS A 78 0.98 5.97 -15.52
CA LYS A 78 1.46 5.96 -16.92
C LYS A 78 2.26 4.70 -17.29
N ALA A 79 2.25 3.68 -16.44
CA ALA A 79 2.75 2.36 -16.79
C ALA A 79 1.82 1.72 -17.82
N ALA A 80 2.40 1.00 -18.78
CA ALA A 80 1.65 0.29 -19.79
C ALA A 80 2.16 -1.14 -20.00
N ALA A 81 1.24 -2.03 -20.35
CA ALA A 81 1.52 -3.36 -20.85
C ALA A 81 1.21 -3.43 -22.34
N ALA A 82 2.13 -3.99 -23.13
CA ALA A 82 1.93 -4.24 -24.55
C ALA A 82 1.52 -5.71 -24.76
N VAL A 83 0.36 -5.95 -25.36
CA VAL A 83 -0.12 -7.28 -25.72
C VAL A 83 0.20 -7.54 -27.18
N ASP A 84 0.86 -8.66 -27.46
CA ASP A 84 1.26 -9.12 -28.80
C ASP A 84 1.83 -8.03 -29.74
N PRO A 85 2.92 -7.33 -29.35
CA PRO A 85 3.50 -6.25 -30.15
C PRO A 85 4.29 -6.78 -31.36
N VAL A 86 3.60 -7.39 -32.34
CA VAL A 86 4.22 -7.92 -33.57
C VAL A 86 4.92 -6.84 -34.40
N GLU A 87 4.39 -5.61 -34.38
CA GLU A 87 5.02 -4.41 -34.93
C GLU A 87 5.38 -3.45 -33.77
N PRO A 88 6.54 -3.62 -33.12
CA PRO A 88 6.89 -2.89 -31.89
C PRO A 88 6.97 -1.37 -32.10
N GLU A 89 7.35 -0.91 -33.30
CA GLU A 89 7.42 0.52 -33.64
C GLU A 89 6.06 1.21 -33.51
N LYS A 90 4.98 0.57 -33.99
CA LYS A 90 3.62 1.10 -33.89
C LYS A 90 3.15 1.18 -32.44
N VAL A 91 3.47 0.17 -31.63
CA VAL A 91 3.10 0.13 -30.22
C VAL A 91 3.87 1.18 -29.42
N LEU A 92 5.15 1.39 -29.72
CA LEU A 92 5.97 2.46 -29.12
C LEU A 92 5.47 3.86 -29.51
N ALA A 93 5.04 4.06 -30.75
CA ALA A 93 4.42 5.29 -31.19
C ALA A 93 3.12 5.57 -30.41
N ALA A 94 2.23 4.57 -30.32
CA ALA A 94 0.98 4.67 -29.55
C ALA A 94 1.23 4.96 -28.06
N ALA A 95 2.26 4.35 -27.46
CA ALA A 95 2.65 4.63 -26.08
C ALA A 95 3.18 6.06 -25.90
N SER A 96 3.98 6.54 -26.86
CA SER A 96 4.51 7.90 -26.86
C SER A 96 3.41 8.95 -27.00
N GLU A 97 2.42 8.72 -27.86
CA GLU A 97 1.26 9.62 -28.05
C GLU A 97 0.47 9.84 -26.76
N VAL A 98 0.35 8.82 -25.90
CA VAL A 98 -0.38 8.91 -24.62
C VAL A 98 0.51 9.21 -23.42
N GLY A 99 1.81 9.40 -23.64
CA GLY A 99 2.80 9.66 -22.61
C GLY A 99 2.93 8.51 -21.61
N ALA A 100 2.78 7.27 -22.08
CA ALA A 100 2.95 6.06 -21.28
C ALA A 100 4.30 5.40 -21.57
N TYR A 101 4.83 4.67 -20.58
CA TYR A 101 6.02 3.83 -20.73
C TYR A 101 5.62 2.36 -20.65
N ILE A 102 6.16 1.55 -21.56
CA ILE A 102 5.89 0.10 -21.58
C ILE A 102 6.78 -0.57 -20.54
N ASP A 103 6.16 -1.17 -19.54
CA ASP A 103 6.82 -1.85 -18.42
C ASP A 103 6.90 -3.38 -18.66
N CYS A 104 5.91 -3.94 -19.36
CA CYS A 104 5.86 -5.35 -19.65
C CYS A 104 5.24 -5.67 -21.01
N VAL A 105 5.57 -6.86 -21.50
CA VAL A 105 5.01 -7.45 -22.73
C VAL A 105 4.27 -8.72 -22.36
N LEU A 106 3.05 -8.86 -22.88
CA LEU A 106 2.19 -10.03 -22.69
C LEU A 106 2.00 -10.69 -24.05
N THR A 107 2.58 -11.87 -24.22
CA THR A 107 2.41 -12.68 -25.43
C THR A 107 1.31 -13.70 -25.20
N THR A 108 0.30 -13.74 -26.08
CA THR A 108 -0.81 -14.68 -25.96
C THR A 108 -0.40 -16.10 -26.31
N HIS A 109 0.39 -16.26 -27.35
CA HIS A 109 0.86 -17.55 -27.83
C HIS A 109 2.13 -17.39 -28.69
N HIS A 110 2.82 -18.50 -28.92
CA HIS A 110 3.81 -18.61 -29.98
C HIS A 110 3.09 -19.17 -31.21
N HIS A 111 3.20 -18.50 -32.35
CA HIS A 111 2.68 -19.02 -33.61
C HIS A 111 3.41 -20.34 -33.95
N TRP A 112 2.68 -21.33 -34.47
CA TRP A 112 3.19 -22.64 -34.89
C TRP A 112 4.15 -22.51 -36.07
#